data_AF-A0A5B9PLV3-F1
#
_entry.id   AF-A0A5B9PLV3-F1
#
_cell.length_a   1.000
_cell.length_b   1.000
_cell.length_c   1.000
_cell.angle_alpha   90.00
_cell.angle_beta   90.00
_cell.angle_gamma   90.00
#
_symmetry.space_group_name_H-M   'P 1'
#
loop_
_entity.id
_entity.type
_entity.pdbx_description
1 polymer ?
#
loop_
_entity_poly.entity_id
_entity_poly.type
_entity_poly.pdbx_seq_one_letter_code
_entity_poly.pdbx_strand_id
1 'polypeptide(L)'
;MINQQENPVAWAMLMYDLDDANEHLSELIDQMSEAGCVDVEDYRVQLAHVFAHLNRAWNGRDDAELDQPSDLTNSMRNQFPTDLEPIG
;
A
#
# COMPACT_ATOMS: atom_id res chain seq x y z
N MET A 1 10.85 -3.96 -12.78
CA MET A 1 10.64 -3.71 -11.34
C MET A 1 11.98 -3.38 -10.72
N ILE A 2 11.99 -2.42 -9.79
CA ILE A 2 13.12 -2.22 -8.87
C ILE A 2 13.43 -3.51 -8.11
N ASN A 3 14.67 -3.65 -7.63
CA ASN A 3 15.09 -4.80 -6.86
C ASN A 3 16.06 -4.43 -5.74
N GLN A 4 16.23 -5.34 -4.79
CA GLN A 4 17.08 -5.14 -3.61
C GLN A 4 18.56 -4.92 -3.96
N GLN A 5 19.07 -5.54 -5.04
CA GLN A 5 20.50 -5.45 -5.39
C GLN A 5 20.84 -4.11 -6.05
N GLU A 6 20.01 -3.65 -6.98
CA GLU A 6 20.26 -2.46 -7.80
C GLU A 6 19.65 -1.19 -7.20
N ASN A 7 18.53 -1.31 -6.47
CA ASN A 7 17.79 -0.19 -5.89
C ASN A 7 17.45 -0.42 -4.40
N PRO A 8 18.44 -0.64 -3.51
CA PRO A 8 18.18 -1.10 -2.14
C PRO A 8 17.29 -0.16 -1.32
N VAL A 9 17.40 1.16 -1.51
CA VAL A 9 16.60 2.15 -0.77
C VAL A 9 15.17 2.21 -1.31
N ALA A 10 14.99 2.37 -2.62
CA ALA A 10 13.67 2.32 -3.25
C ALA A 10 12.95 0.99 -2.98
N TRP A 11 13.69 -0.12 -2.97
CA TRP A 11 13.17 -1.44 -2.61
C TRP A 11 12.68 -1.49 -1.16
N ALA A 12 13.46 -0.95 -0.21
CA ALA A 12 13.03 -0.87 1.18
C ALA A 12 11.76 -0.03 1.35
N MET A 13 11.65 1.09 0.65
CA MET A 13 10.44 1.92 0.65
C MET A 13 9.21 1.19 0.10
N LEU A 14 9.37 0.43 -0.99
CA LEU A 14 8.29 -0.43 -1.49
C LEU A 14 7.88 -1.49 -0.47
N MET A 15 8.86 -2.12 0.19
CA MET A 15 8.59 -3.09 1.25
C MET A 15 7.87 -2.45 2.45
N TYR A 16 8.23 -1.22 2.83
CA TYR A 16 7.52 -0.49 3.88
C TYR A 16 6.04 -0.27 3.56
N ASP A 17 5.70 0.12 2.32
CA ASP A 17 4.29 0.22 1.93
C ASP A 17 3.56 -1.12 2.03
N LEU A 18 4.21 -2.25 1.69
CA LEU A 18 3.59 -3.57 1.82
C LEU A 18 3.42 -4.00 3.29
N ASP A 19 4.39 -3.70 4.15
CA ASP A 19 4.33 -4.01 5.59
C ASP A 19 3.21 -3.20 6.26
N ASP A 20 3.08 -1.90 5.97
CA ASP A 20 2.00 -1.06 6.51
C ASP A 20 0.61 -1.51 6.00
N ALA A 21 0.50 -1.94 4.75
CA ALA A 21 -0.74 -2.53 4.23
C ALA A 21 -1.12 -3.81 5.00
N ASN A 22 -0.13 -4.65 5.32
CA ASN A 22 -0.33 -5.86 6.09
C ASN A 22 -0.70 -5.55 7.55
N GLU A 23 -0.11 -4.53 8.17
CA GLU A 23 -0.45 -4.07 9.52
C GLU A 23 -1.93 -3.64 9.59
N HIS A 24 -2.35 -2.71 8.73
CA HIS A 24 -3.74 -2.22 8.70
C HIS A 24 -4.76 -3.35 8.42
N LEU A 25 -4.41 -4.28 7.54
CA LEU A 25 -5.29 -5.43 7.27
C LEU A 25 -5.37 -6.38 8.47
N SER A 26 -4.24 -6.63 9.13
CA SER A 26 -4.18 -7.48 10.34
C SER A 26 -4.99 -6.87 11.48
N GLU A 27 -4.81 -5.57 11.75
CA GLU A 27 -5.58 -4.84 12.76
C GLU A 27 -7.09 -4.95 12.53
N LEU A 28 -7.53 -4.78 11.27
CA LEU A 28 -8.93 -4.88 10.91
C LEU A 28 -9.48 -6.29 11.15
N ILE A 29 -8.72 -7.32 10.77
CA ILE A 29 -9.10 -8.72 10.97
C ILE A 29 -9.20 -9.03 12.46
N ASP A 30 -8.24 -8.59 13.27
CA ASP A 30 -8.21 -8.82 14.71
C ASP A 30 -9.40 -8.13 15.38
N GLN A 31 -9.66 -6.85 15.06
CA GLN A 31 -10.82 -6.11 15.55
C GLN A 31 -12.13 -6.85 15.25
N MET A 32 -12.33 -7.27 14.00
CA MET A 32 -13.53 -8.00 13.58
C MET A 32 -13.65 -9.37 14.23
N SER A 33 -12.54 -10.07 14.44
CA SER A 33 -12.50 -11.40 15.03
C SER A 33 -12.78 -11.37 16.54
N GLU A 34 -12.23 -10.39 17.25
CA GLU A 34 -12.41 -10.21 18.69
C GLU A 34 -13.79 -9.66 19.04
N ALA A 35 -14.24 -8.62 18.34
CA ALA A 35 -15.53 -7.97 18.63
C ALA A 35 -16.72 -8.66 17.96
N GLY A 36 -16.49 -9.47 16.91
CA GLY A 36 -17.54 -10.06 16.08
C GLY A 36 -18.29 -9.03 15.20
N CYS A 37 -17.84 -7.77 15.20
CA CYS A 37 -18.35 -6.68 14.39
C CYS A 37 -17.28 -5.59 14.22
N VAL A 38 -17.51 -4.67 13.29
CA VAL A 38 -16.74 -3.44 13.10
C VAL A 38 -17.68 -2.36 12.59
N ASP A 39 -17.44 -1.12 13.00
CA ASP A 39 -18.19 0.01 12.44
C ASP A 39 -17.83 0.22 10.96
N VAL A 40 -18.79 0.68 10.16
CA VAL A 40 -18.55 0.90 8.73
C VAL A 40 -17.53 2.00 8.46
N GLU A 41 -17.44 3.01 9.33
CA GLU A 41 -16.44 4.07 9.26
C GLU A 41 -15.04 3.50 9.52
N ASP A 42 -14.87 2.69 10.57
CA ASP A 42 -13.60 2.02 10.88
C ASP A 42 -13.18 1.07 9.76
N TYR A 43 -14.11 0.25 9.26
CA TYR A 43 -13.89 -0.66 8.14
C TYR A 43 -13.41 0.10 6.89
N ARG A 44 -14.08 1.21 6.58
CA ARG A 44 -13.73 2.07 5.45
C ARG A 44 -12.36 2.69 5.63
N VAL A 45 -12.03 3.20 6.82
CA VAL A 45 -10.75 3.87 7.09
C VAL A 45 -9.60 2.88 6.94
N GLN A 46 -9.70 1.70 7.56
CA GLN A 46 -8.66 0.68 7.46
C GLN A 46 -8.46 0.21 6.01
N LEU A 47 -9.55 -0.09 5.29
CA LEU A 47 -9.42 -0.45 3.87
C LEU A 47 -8.87 0.69 3.01
N ALA A 48 -9.22 1.95 3.31
CA ALA A 48 -8.66 3.09 2.59
C ALA A 48 -7.14 3.19 2.77
N HIS A 49 -6.61 2.93 3.97
CA HIS A 49 -5.17 2.81 4.18
C HIS A 49 -4.58 1.65 3.39
N VAL A 50 -5.14 0.44 3.53
CA VAL A 50 -4.67 -0.75 2.77
C VAL A 50 -4.58 -0.44 1.28
N PHE A 51 -5.62 0.15 0.69
CA PHE A 51 -5.58 0.53 -0.72
C PHE A 51 -4.53 1.61 -1.01
N ALA A 52 -4.39 2.63 -0.18
CA ALA A 52 -3.39 3.67 -0.41
C ALA A 52 -1.97 3.09 -0.42
N HIS A 53 -1.64 2.20 0.52
CA HIS A 53 -0.35 1.53 0.60
C HIS A 53 -0.11 0.58 -0.60
N LEU A 54 -1.09 -0.27 -0.93
CA LEU A 54 -0.98 -1.17 -2.09
C LEU A 54 -0.87 -0.41 -3.41
N ASN A 55 -1.61 0.69 -3.55
CA ASN A 55 -1.53 1.56 -4.72
C ASN A 55 -0.13 2.16 -4.85
N ARG A 56 0.47 2.64 -3.75
CA ARG A 56 1.83 3.19 -3.80
C ARG A 56 2.87 2.13 -4.13
N ALA A 57 2.78 0.96 -3.52
CA ALA A 57 3.66 -0.17 -3.83
C ALA A 57 3.57 -0.56 -5.31
N TRP A 58 2.35 -0.70 -5.85
CA TRP A 58 2.15 -1.07 -7.26
C TRP A 58 2.61 0.01 -8.23
N ASN A 59 2.17 1.26 -8.04
CA ASN A 59 2.49 2.36 -8.94
C ASN A 59 3.97 2.79 -8.85
N GLY A 60 4.63 2.49 -7.74
CA GLY A 60 6.06 2.76 -7.52
C GLY A 60 7.01 1.64 -7.95
N ARG A 61 6.49 0.48 -8.38
CA ARG A 61 7.27 -0.76 -8.62
C ARG A 61 8.42 -0.63 -9.61
N ASP A 62 8.41 0.35 -10.50
CA ASP A 62 9.45 0.57 -11.51
C ASP A 62 10.25 1.87 -11.28
N ASP A 63 10.00 2.56 -10.17
CA ASP A 63 10.60 3.84 -9.86
C ASP A 63 11.88 3.69 -9.01
N ALA A 64 13.04 3.86 -9.65
CA ALA A 64 14.34 3.79 -8.96
C ALA A 64 14.60 4.99 -8.02
N GLU A 65 13.81 6.06 -8.13
CA GLU A 65 13.89 7.28 -7.30
C GLU A 65 12.76 7.34 -6.28
N LEU A 66 12.16 6.18 -5.94
CA LEU A 66 11.06 6.10 -4.99
C LEU A 66 11.40 6.64 -3.59
N ASP A 67 12.69 6.66 -3.25
CA ASP A 67 13.26 7.22 -2.03
C ASP A 67 13.38 8.76 -2.05
N GLN A 68 13.18 9.39 -3.21
CA GLN A 68 13.21 10.85 -3.34
C GLN A 68 11.82 11.44 -3.12
N PRO A 69 11.66 12.35 -2.14
CA PRO A 69 10.36 12.95 -1.86
C PRO A 69 9.91 13.86 -3.01
N SER A 70 8.74 13.56 -3.58
CA SER A 70 8.05 14.48 -4.49
C SER A 70 6.54 14.40 -4.24
N ASP A 71 5.92 15.55 -3.95
CA ASP A 71 4.49 15.62 -3.63
C ASP A 71 3.61 15.24 -4.83
N LEU A 72 4.09 15.51 -6.04
CA LEU A 72 3.40 15.17 -7.29
C LEU A 72 3.40 13.65 -7.53
N THR A 73 4.51 12.95 -7.26
CA THR A 73 4.58 11.49 -7.41
C THR A 73 3.76 10.78 -6.34
N ASN A 74 3.76 11.26 -5.09
CA ASN A 74 2.96 10.66 -4.02
C ASN A 74 1.45 10.71 -4.30
N SER A 75 0.95 11.84 -4.83
CA SER A 75 -0.47 11.96 -5.19
C SER A 75 -0.86 11.01 -6.34
N MET A 76 0.00 10.85 -7.34
CA MET A 76 -0.24 9.92 -8.46
C MET A 76 -0.17 8.46 -8.00
N ARG A 77 0.80 8.12 -7.15
CA ARG A 77 0.98 6.74 -6.65
C ARG A 77 -0.14 6.28 -5.72
N ASN A 78 -0.85 7.19 -5.06
CA ASN A 78 -2.02 6.85 -4.24
C ASN A 78 -3.26 6.44 -5.07
N GLN A 79 -3.27 6.66 -6.39
CA GLN A 79 -4.41 6.31 -7.25
C GLN A 79 -4.51 4.81 -7.48
N PHE A 80 -5.72 4.30 -7.67
CA PHE A 80 -5.89 2.90 -8.04
C PHE A 80 -5.15 2.58 -9.34
N PRO A 81 -4.47 1.42 -9.44
CA PRO A 81 -3.81 0.98 -10.65
C PRO A 81 -4.75 0.98 -11.85
N THR A 82 -4.28 1.48 -12.99
CA THR A 82 -5.03 1.45 -14.26
C THR A 82 -4.57 0.33 -15.19
N ASP A 83 -3.51 -0.37 -14.81
CA ASP A 83 -2.80 -1.38 -15.61
C ASP A 83 -2.81 -2.77 -14.94
N LEU A 84 -3.65 -2.97 -13.93
CA LEU A 84 -3.88 -4.25 -13.28
C LEU A 84 -5.24 -4.80 -13.72
N GLU A 85 -5.24 -5.95 -14.38
CA GLU A 85 -6.49 -6.63 -14.74
C GLU A 85 -7.12 -7.29 -13.51
N PRO A 86 -8.43 -7.15 -13.28
CA PRO A 86 -9.12 -7.86 -12.21
C PRO A 86 -9.01 -9.38 -12.39
N ILE A 87 -8.63 -10.09 -11.32
CA ILE A 87 -8.65 -11.55 -11.27
C ILE A 87 -9.89 -11.96 -10.46
N GLY A 88 -10.69 -12.88 -11.00
CA GLY A 88 -11.92 -13.40 -10.41
C GLY A 88 -11.97 -14.92 -10.37
#